data_AF-A0A7C4MW08-F1
#
_entry.id   AF-A0A7C4MW08-F1
#
_cell.length_a   1.000
_cell.length_b   1.000
_cell.length_c   1.000
_cell.angle_alpha   90.00
_cell.angle_beta   90.00
_cell.angle_gamma   90.00
#
_symmetry.space_group_name_H-M   'P 1'
#
loop_
_entity.id
_entity.type
_entity.pdbx_description
1 polymer ?
#
loop_
_entity_poly.entity_id
_entity_poly.type
_entity_poly.pdbx_seq_one_letter_code
_entity_poly.pdbx_strand_id
1 'polypeptide(L)' 'MSTKPRSLGDVLQEFSQHRRLMQDELQKVIVGQADVIEQIFAAIFTR' A
#
# COMPACT_ATOMS: atom_id res chain seq x y z
N MET A 1 -22.41 3.48 -20.37
CA MET A 1 -21.01 3.90 -20.55
C MET A 1 -20.13 2.68 -20.30
N SER A 2 -19.39 2.22 -21.31
CA SER A 2 -18.51 1.06 -21.17
C SER A 2 -17.37 1.41 -20.20
N THR A 3 -17.32 0.77 -19.04
CA THR A 3 -16.19 0.88 -18.11
C THR A 3 -14.97 0.32 -18.83
N LYS A 4 -14.10 1.21 -19.32
CA LYS A 4 -12.79 0.82 -19.83
C LYS A 4 -12.14 -0.12 -18.81
N PRO A 5 -11.64 -1.30 -19.23
CA PRO A 5 -10.86 -2.15 -18.33
C PRO A 5 -9.73 -1.30 -17.76
N ARG A 6 -9.64 -1.20 -16.42
CA ARG A 6 -8.53 -0.50 -15.77
C ARG A 6 -7.22 -1.11 -16.29
N SER A 7 -6.29 -0.27 -16.74
CA SER A 7 -5.01 -0.80 -17.19
C SER A 7 -4.25 -1.34 -15.98
N LEU A 8 -3.38 -2.33 -16.22
CA LEU A 8 -2.48 -2.82 -15.17
C LEU A 8 -1.65 -1.67 -14.56
N GLY A 9 -1.25 -0.69 -15.39
CA GLY A 9 -0.55 0.51 -14.94
C GLY A 9 -1.36 1.34 -13.95
N ASP A 10 -2.66 1.54 -14.23
CA ASP A 10 -3.55 2.29 -13.33
C ASP A 10 -3.70 1.59 -11.98
N VAL A 11 -3.86 0.26 -11.99
CA VAL A 11 -3.98 -0.56 -10.77
C VAL A 11 -2.70 -0.51 -9.94
N LEU A 12 -1.53 -0.63 -10.58
CA LEU A 12 -0.24 -0.56 -9.88
C LEU A 12 0.01 0.84 -9.29
N GLN A 13 -0.41 1.89 -10.00
CA GLN A 13 -0.30 3.26 -9.51
C GLN A 13 -1.20 3.49 -8.28
N GLU A 14 -2.46 3.03 -8.35
CA GLU A 14 -3.41 3.08 -7.24
C GLU A 14 -2.88 2.31 -6.04
N PHE A 15 -2.32 1.10 -6.25
CA PHE A 15 -1.74 0.29 -5.20
C PHE A 15 -0.54 0.98 -4.52
N SER A 16 0.36 1.58 -5.30
CA SER A 16 1.51 2.34 -4.79
C SER A 16 1.07 3.55 -3.95
N GLN A 17 0.01 4.25 -4.36
CA GLN A 17 -0.55 5.36 -3.60
C GLN A 17 -1.15 4.89 -2.26
N HIS A 18 -1.94 3.83 -2.29
CA HIS A 18 -2.51 3.24 -1.07
C HIS A 18 -1.42 2.75 -0.11
N ARG A 19 -0.37 2.11 -0.62
CA ARG A 19 0.78 1.66 0.20
C ARG A 19 1.42 2.83 0.95
N ARG A 20 1.65 3.95 0.27
CA ARG A 20 2.22 5.16 0.90
C ARG A 20 1.32 5.72 1.98
N LEU A 21 0.03 5.86 1.69
CA LEU A 21 -0.94 6.34 2.68
C LEU A 21 -0.98 5.45 3.92
N MET A 22 -1.03 4.12 3.75
CA MET A 22 -0.98 3.19 4.87
C MET A 22 0.33 3.31 5.67
N GLN A 23 1.46 3.51 5.00
CA GLN A 23 2.75 3.68 5.66
C GLN A 23 2.75 4.94 6.53
N ASP A 24 2.25 6.06 5.99
CA ASP A 24 2.16 7.34 6.71
C ASP A 24 1.24 7.22 7.94
N GLU A 25 0.09 6.55 7.81
CA GLU A 25 -0.81 6.33 8.95
C GLU A 25 -0.19 5.40 10.01
N LEU A 26 0.47 4.32 9.59
CA LEU A 26 1.14 3.41 10.52
C LEU A 26 2.31 4.09 11.24
N GLN A 27 3.06 4.98 10.57
CA GLN A 27 4.16 5.73 11.19
C GLN A 27 3.71 6.69 12.30
N LYS A 28 2.45 7.14 12.29
CA LYS A 28 1.90 7.97 13.38
C LYS A 28 1.69 7.17 14.67
N VAL A 29 1.44 5.86 14.54
CA VAL A 29 1.15 4.96 15.68
C VAL A 29 2.38 4.16 16.09
N ILE A 30 3.17 3.72 15.11
CA ILE A 30 4.36 2.87 15.27
C ILE A 30 5.60 3.75 15.09
N VAL A 31 6.02 4.40 16.17
CA VAL A 31 7.15 5.34 16.17
C VAL A 31 8.48 4.60 16.33
N GLY A 32 9.46 4.94 15.50
CA GLY A 32 10.83 4.43 15.59
C GLY A 32 11.04 2.99 15.13
N GLN A 33 10.03 2.35 14.54
CA GLN A 33 10.08 0.94 14.12
C GLN A 33 9.63 0.78 12.66
N ALA A 34 10.46 1.27 11.73
CA ALA A 34 10.20 1.13 10.29
C ALA A 34 10.09 -0.34 9.85
N ASP A 35 10.93 -1.21 10.40
CA ASP A 35 10.97 -2.64 10.08
C ASP A 35 9.67 -3.36 10.45
N VAL A 36 8.98 -2.93 11.51
CA VAL A 36 7.69 -3.51 11.92
C VAL A 36 6.59 -3.14 10.92
N ILE A 37 6.59 -1.90 10.42
CA ILE A 37 5.65 -1.46 9.38
C ILE A 37 5.88 -2.28 8.10
N GLU A 38 7.15 -2.54 7.75
CA GLU A 38 7.49 -3.38 6.60
C GLU A 38 7.03 -4.84 6.77
N GLN A 39 7.21 -5.42 7.97
CA GLN A 39 6.71 -6.77 8.27
C GLN A 39 5.19 -6.88 8.15
N ILE A 40 4.44 -5.86 8.59
CA ILE A 40 2.98 -5.80 8.43
C ILE A 40 2.62 -5.81 6.94
N PHE A 41 3.30 -4.99 6.13
CA PHE A 41 3.05 -4.99 4.68
C PHE A 41 3.38 -6.32 4.02
N ALA A 42 4.48 -6.96 4.41
CA ALA A 42 4.82 -8.29 3.92
C ALA A 42 3.70 -9.29 4.26
N ALA A 43 3.20 -9.29 5.50
CA ALA A 43 2.14 -10.20 5.93
C ALA A 43 0.81 -10.00 5.17
N ILE A 44 0.50 -8.78 4.73
CA ILE A 44 -0.74 -8.46 4.00
C ILE A 44 -0.62 -8.78 2.50
N PHE A 45 0.54 -8.51 1.89
CA PHE A 45 0.68 -8.52 0.43
C PHE A 45 1.44 -9.72 -0.15
N THR A 46 2.08 -10.56 0.67
CA THR A 46 2.92 -11.67 0.18
C THR A 46 2.27 -13.06 0.30
N ARG A 47 0.93 -13.15 0.43
CA ARG A 47 0.20 -14.42 0.44
C ARG A 47 -0.36 -14.80 -0.93
#